data_AF-A0A2K1PCH6-F1
#
_entry.id   AF-A0A2K1PCH6-F1
#
_cell.length_a   1.000
_cell.length_b   1.000
_cell.length_c   1.000
_cell.angle_alpha   90.00
_cell.angle_beta   90.00
_cell.angle_gamma   90.00
#
_symmetry.space_group_name_H-M   'P 1'
#
loop_
_entity.id
_entity.type
_entity.pdbx_description
1 polymer ?
#
loop_
_entity_poly.entity_id
_entity_poly.type
_entity_poly.pdbx_seq_one_letter_code
_entity_poly.pdbx_strand_id
1 'polypeptide(L)' 'MIQNIASKGAKVIAIDLTEKLIEFARKNSYHDNITYIVEDATNLNLMKTFDLTTSIDSMEHIPKDRIESFFQVLKKT' A
#
# COMPACT_ATOMS: atom_id res chain seq x y z
N MET A 1 3.14 -11.33 -1.08
CA MET A 1 2.53 -11.23 0.27
C MET A 1 1.08 -10.77 0.23
N ILE A 2 0.76 -9.67 -0.46
CA ILE A 2 -0.58 -9.08 -0.57
C ILE A 2 -1.66 -10.11 -0.95
N GLN A 3 -1.43 -10.92 -1.99
CA GLN A 3 -2.37 -11.96 -2.41
C GLN A 3 -2.69 -13.01 -1.32
N ASN A 4 -1.72 -13.34 -0.46
CA ASN A 4 -1.90 -14.31 0.63
C ASN A 4 -2.74 -13.72 1.77
N ILE A 5 -2.61 -12.42 2.01
CA ILE A 5 -3.46 -11.71 2.97
C ILE A 5 -4.89 -11.66 2.44
N ALA A 6 -5.06 -11.31 1.17
CA ALA A 6 -6.36 -11.27 0.50
C ALA A 6 -7.05 -12.65 0.42
N SER A 7 -6.32 -13.72 0.09
CA SER A 7 -6.88 -15.08 0.00
C SER A 7 -7.40 -15.62 1.34
N LYS A 8 -6.98 -15.02 2.46
CA LYS A 8 -7.50 -15.29 3.81
C LYS A 8 -8.75 -14.46 4.16
N GLY A 9 -9.28 -13.70 3.21
CA GLY A 9 -10.53 -12.95 3.36
C GLY A 9 -10.36 -11.48 3.81
N ALA A 10 -9.13 -11.00 4.01
CA ALA A 10 -8.89 -9.61 4.37
C ALA A 10 -9.24 -8.66 3.20
N LYS A 11 -9.82 -7.50 3.48
CA LYS A 11 -9.95 -6.42 2.50
C LYS A 11 -8.62 -5.66 2.45
N VAL A 12 -8.01 -5.57 1.27
CA VAL A 12 -6.66 -5.03 1.12
C VAL A 12 -6.67 -3.81 0.21
N ILE A 13 -5.95 -2.77 0.61
CA ILE A 13 -5.57 -1.67 -0.27
C ILE A 13 -4.07 -1.82 -0.53
N ALA A 14 -3.72 -2.04 -1.80
CA ALA A 14 -2.35 -2.18 -2.27
C ALA A 14 -1.94 -0.90 -3.01
N ILE A 15 -0.86 -0.26 -2.56
CA ILE A 15 -0.42 1.03 -3.06
C ILE A 15 1.02 0.91 -3.53
N ASP A 16 1.29 1.46 -4.71
CA ASP A 16 2.64 1.60 -5.24
C ASP A 16 2.72 2.92 -6.03
N LEU A 17 3.86 3.58 -6.01
CA LEU A 17 4.09 4.78 -6.80
C LEU A 17 4.10 4.48 -8.31
N THR A 18 4.45 3.24 -8.69
CA THR A 18 4.70 2.83 -10.06
C THR A 18 3.48 2.16 -10.67
N GLU A 19 2.86 2.83 -11.64
CA GLU A 19 1.69 2.31 -12.36
C GLU A 19 1.89 0.90 -12.95
N LYS A 20 3.05 0.66 -13.57
CA LYS A 20 3.37 -0.64 -14.17
C LYS A 20 3.37 -1.79 -13.17
N LEU A 21 3.78 -1.54 -11.91
CA LEU A 21 3.77 -2.56 -10.86
C LEU A 21 2.34 -2.87 -10.42
N ILE A 22 1.49 -1.86 -10.31
CA ILE A 22 0.05 -2.04 -10.04
C ILE A 22 -0.62 -2.81 -11.18
N GLU A 23 -0.34 -2.50 -12.44
CA GLU A 23 -0.89 -3.24 -13.59
C GLU A 23 -0.45 -4.70 -13.58
N PHE A 24 0.84 -4.95 -13.30
CA PHE A 24 1.37 -6.30 -13.18
C PHE A 24 0.68 -7.05 -12.04
N ALA A 25 0.54 -6.44 -10.86
CA ALA A 25 -0.10 -7.05 -9.70
C ALA A 25 -1.59 -7.33 -9.96
N ARG A 26 -2.32 -6.42 -10.60
CA ARG A 26 -3.72 -6.63 -11.01
C ARG A 26 -3.89 -7.84 -11.92
N LYS A 27 -2.94 -8.10 -12.82
CA LYS A 27 -3.01 -9.24 -13.75
C LYS A 27 -2.61 -10.56 -13.11
N ASN A 28 -1.62 -10.55 -12.21
CA ASN A 28 -0.98 -11.76 -11.71
C ASN A 28 -1.37 -12.15 -10.27
N SER A 29 -2.00 -11.24 -9.52
CA SER A 29 -2.35 -11.42 -8.11
C SER A 29 -3.78 -10.97 -7.79
N TYR A 30 -4.66 -11.05 -8.79
CA TYR A 30 -6.05 -10.60 -8.68
C TYR A 30 -6.83 -11.32 -7.57
N HIS A 31 -7.52 -10.54 -6.76
CA HIS A 31 -8.63 -10.98 -5.92
C HIS A 31 -9.68 -9.88 -5.83
N ASP A 32 -10.96 -10.24 -5.72
CA ASP A 32 -12.09 -9.29 -5.66
C ASP A 32 -12.04 -8.35 -4.44
N ASN A 33 -11.30 -8.74 -3.38
CA ASN A 33 -11.13 -7.99 -2.14
C ASN A 33 -9.83 -7.16 -2.08
N ILE A 34 -9.12 -6.99 -3.21
CA ILE A 34 -7.96 -6.08 -3.30
C ILE A 34 -8.33 -4.84 -4.13
N THR A 35 -8.13 -3.67 -3.54
CA THR A 35 -8.12 -2.39 -4.26
C THR A 35 -6.68 -1.97 -4.52
N TYR A 36 -6.31 -1.84 -5.78
CA TYR A 36 -4.98 -1.38 -6.18
C TYR A 36 -5.00 0.11 -6.53
N ILE A 37 -4.10 0.89 -5.97
CA ILE A 37 -3.99 2.34 -6.16
C ILE A 37 -2.57 2.69 -6.58
N VAL A 38 -2.44 3.56 -7.59
CA VAL A 38 -1.16 4.16 -7.97
C VAL A 38 -1.05 5.49 -7.23
N GLU A 39 -0.22 5.58 -6.20
CA GLU A 39 -0.09 6.79 -5.39
C GLU A 39 1.23 6.86 -4.62
N ASP A 40 1.66 8.09 -4.26
CA ASP A 40 2.82 8.33 -3.41
C ASP A 40 2.45 8.04 -1.93
N ALA A 41 3.04 6.98 -1.39
CA ALA A 41 2.83 6.54 -0.02
C ALA A 41 3.21 7.61 1.03
N THR A 42 4.08 8.58 0.68
CA THR A 42 4.47 9.69 1.57
C THR A 42 3.43 10.79 1.68
N ASN A 43 2.36 10.72 0.90
CA ASN A 43 1.28 11.71 0.87
C ASN A 43 -0.12 11.08 0.71
N LEU A 44 -0.38 9.97 1.39
CA LEU A 44 -1.69 9.32 1.32
C LEU A 44 -2.74 10.06 2.13
N ASN A 45 -3.94 10.17 1.56
CA ASN A 45 -5.13 10.63 2.25
C ASN A 45 -6.25 9.59 2.13
N LEU A 46 -6.04 8.44 2.75
CA LEU A 46 -7.07 7.41 2.88
C LEU A 46 -7.82 7.75 4.17
N MET A 47 -8.96 8.44 4.08
CA MET A 47 -9.79 8.80 5.24
C MET A 47 -10.46 7.56 5.87
N LYS A 48 -9.66 6.59 6.34
CA LYS A 48 -10.04 5.27 6.85
C LYS A 48 -9.01 4.81 7.88
N THR A 49 -9.39 3.87 8.75
CA THR A 49 -8.49 3.20 9.69
C THR A 49 -8.16 1.78 9.21
N PHE A 50 -6.92 1.31 9.35
CA PHE A 50 -6.52 -0.07 9.05
C PHE A 50 -6.15 -0.88 10.31
N ASP A 51 -6.58 -2.14 10.36
CA ASP A 51 -6.16 -3.08 11.40
C ASP A 51 -4.67 -3.49 11.27
N LEU A 52 -4.14 -3.41 10.06
CA LEU A 52 -2.77 -3.78 9.72
C LEU A 52 -2.26 -2.93 8.56
N THR A 53 -1.06 -2.38 8.74
CA THR A 53 -0.29 -1.75 7.67
C THR A 53 1.05 -2.46 7.51
N THR A 54 1.43 -2.73 6.26
CA THR A 54 2.71 -3.40 5.94
C THR A 54 3.46 -2.60 4.89
N SER A 55 4.76 -2.40 5.11
CA SER A 55 5.68 -1.83 4.13
C SER A 55 6.84 -2.81 3.97
N ILE A 56 7.03 -3.38 2.78
CA ILE A 56 8.01 -4.43 2.50
C ILE A 56 8.95 -3.88 1.44
N ASP A 57 10.25 -3.89 1.70
CA ASP A 57 11.30 -3.44 0.77
C ASP A 57 10.98 -2.09 0.09
N SER A 58 10.37 -1.18 0.86
CA SER A 58 9.93 0.15 0.39
C SER A 58 10.43 1.28 1.28
N MET A 59 10.80 0.99 2.54
CA MET A 59 11.19 2.01 3.53
C MET A 59 12.54 2.64 3.19
N GLU A 60 13.46 1.85 2.66
CA GLU A 60 14.81 2.23 2.23
C GLU A 60 14.81 3.22 1.06
N HIS A 61 13.68 3.35 0.36
CA HIS A 61 13.50 4.25 -0.77
C HIS A 61 12.84 5.57 -0.38
N ILE A 62 12.33 5.69 0.85
CA ILE A 62 11.76 6.94 1.33
C ILE A 62 12.89 7.95 1.59
N PRO A 63 12.83 9.16 0.98
CA PRO A 63 13.80 10.21 1.25
C PRO A 63 13.89 10.52 2.74
N LYS A 64 15.10 10.70 3.27
CA LYS A 64 15.34 10.89 4.71
C LYS A 64 14.52 12.05 5.31
N ASP A 65 14.34 13.11 4.55
CA ASP A 65 13.57 14.31 4.90
C ASP A 65 12.05 14.08 4.90
N ARG A 66 11.57 12.94 4.37
CA ARG A 66 10.14 12.57 4.31
C ARG A 66 9.75 11.41 5.23
N ILE A 67 10.69 10.85 5.98
CA ILE A 67 10.41 9.71 6.87
C ILE A 67 9.38 10.09 7.94
N GLU A 68 9.51 11.27 8.55
CA GLU A 68 8.57 11.70 9.58
C GLU A 68 7.16 11.91 9.01
N SER A 69 7.04 12.59 7.87
CA SER A 69 5.73 12.78 7.21
C SER A 69 5.11 11.44 6.80
N PHE A 70 5.92 10.48 6.36
CA PHE A 70 5.45 9.13 6.06
C PHE A 70 4.86 8.45 7.30
N PHE A 71 5.53 8.49 8.45
CA PHE A 71 4.96 7.96 9.70
C PHE A 71 3.68 8.70 10.14
N GLN A 72 3.56 9.99 9.86
CA GLN A 72 2.33 10.73 10.13
C GLN A 72 1.18 10.30 9.23
N VAL A 73 1.46 9.99 7.96
CA VAL A 73 0.49 9.39 7.04
C VAL A 73 0.03 8.05 7.59
N LEU A 74 0.95 7.16 7.96
CA LEU A 74 0.65 5.82 8.49
C LEU A 74 -0.17 5.82 9.80
N LYS A 75 -0.12 6.90 10.59
CA LYS A 75 -0.91 7.06 11.83
C LYS A 75 -2.33 7.58 11.58
N LYS A 76 -2.56 8.22 10.44
CA LYS A 76 -3.84 8.83 10.07
C LYS A 76 -4.71 7.90 9.24
N THR A 77 -4.05 7.00 8.52
CA THR A 77 -4.60 5.76 7.97
C THR A 77 -4.73 4.71 9.05
#